data_AF-A0A8J3F0V1-F1
#
_entry.id   AF-A0A8J3F0V1-F1
#
_cell.length_a   1.000
_cell.length_b   1.000
_cell.length_c   1.000
_cell.angle_alpha   90.00
_cell.angle_beta   90.00
_cell.angle_gamma   90.00
#
_symmetry.space_group_name_H-M   'P 1'
#
loop_
_entity.id
_entity.type
_entity.pdbx_description
1 polymer ?
#
loop_
_entity_poly.entity_id
_entity_poly.type
_entity_poly.pdbx_seq_one_letter_code
_entity_poly.pdbx_strand_id
1 'polypeptide(L)'
;MRNKNINIMKELFIHIVIASLAIYLLFNFLPTIVTVYKVIFTLTIIGICFLDAYLVLSNNTKLLKLTKIALSIVLLCIVIVILIYYITKFLVFADMYGIEQILIDHKSIAKLLFFSICFLQPIILPLPEAVTLPAGSAVLGSFEGALFGFLGSVLGIIVMYFIARIGGLKLVSKLIKEKHLKSYQEYVSKNETIILTLMFIIPILPDEIICVGAGISKVSFKRFIFIALLAKLVTSSLLAYSVYLAKLFSLSTTQLVIASSIIVTIIFLLSIFIKKLLKKSNSEEVYMTSQGD
;
A
#
# COMPACT_ATOMS: atom_id res chain seq x y z
N MET A 1 -48.61 13.99 -1.39
CA MET A 1 -48.19 13.25 -2.61
C MET A 1 -47.02 13.92 -3.35
N ARG A 2 -47.04 15.25 -3.57
CA ARG A 2 -45.98 16.01 -4.27
C ARG A 2 -44.55 15.80 -3.72
N ASN A 3 -44.37 15.78 -2.40
CA ASN A 3 -43.04 15.57 -1.78
C ASN A 3 -42.46 14.15 -1.97
N LYS A 4 -43.33 13.13 -2.09
CA LYS A 4 -42.92 11.73 -2.32
C LYS A 4 -42.40 11.54 -3.75
N ASN A 5 -43.10 12.12 -4.74
CA ASN A 5 -42.69 12.06 -6.14
C ASN A 5 -41.39 12.84 -6.41
N ILE A 6 -41.16 13.95 -5.70
CA ILE A 6 -39.89 14.71 -5.78
C ILE A 6 -38.72 13.87 -5.24
N ASN A 7 -38.90 13.15 -4.14
CA ASN A 7 -37.83 12.28 -3.60
C ASN A 7 -37.54 11.07 -4.50
N ILE A 8 -38.57 10.47 -5.09
CA ILE A 8 -38.39 9.35 -6.04
C ILE A 8 -37.63 9.82 -7.28
N MET A 9 -37.97 10.99 -7.82
CA MET A 9 -37.31 11.58 -9.00
C MET A 9 -35.84 11.93 -8.71
N LYS A 10 -35.53 12.43 -7.51
CA LYS A 10 -34.15 12.70 -7.07
C LYS A 10 -33.31 11.42 -6.95
N GLU A 11 -33.86 10.34 -6.40
CA GLU A 11 -33.14 9.07 -6.30
C GLU A 11 -32.87 8.47 -7.69
N LEU A 12 -33.87 8.49 -8.58
CA LEU A 12 -33.74 8.04 -9.98
C LEU A 12 -32.62 8.79 -10.72
N PHE A 13 -32.55 10.10 -10.54
CA PHE A 13 -31.49 10.92 -11.11
C PHE A 13 -30.10 10.49 -10.62
N ILE A 14 -29.95 10.22 -9.32
CA ILE A 14 -28.69 9.75 -8.73
C ILE A 14 -28.28 8.38 -9.31
N HIS A 15 -29.22 7.46 -9.49
CA HIS A 15 -28.95 6.14 -10.09
C HIS A 15 -28.45 6.26 -11.53
N ILE A 16 -29.09 7.10 -12.34
CA ILE A 16 -28.70 7.36 -13.73
C ILE A 16 -27.30 7.97 -13.80
N VAL A 17 -26.99 8.91 -12.91
CA VAL A 17 -25.66 9.54 -12.85
C VAL A 17 -24.56 8.53 -12.46
N ILE A 18 -24.80 7.67 -11.46
CA ILE A 18 -23.82 6.67 -11.03
C ILE A 18 -23.62 5.61 -12.12
N ALA A 19 -24.70 5.13 -12.76
CA ALA A 19 -24.62 4.13 -13.82
C ALA A 19 -23.89 4.65 -15.07
N SER A 20 -24.22 5.88 -15.50
CA SER A 20 -23.55 6.51 -16.64
C SER A 20 -22.06 6.77 -16.37
N LEU A 21 -21.72 7.21 -15.16
CA LEU A 21 -20.33 7.38 -14.74
C LEU A 21 -19.57 6.05 -14.73
N ALA A 22 -20.17 4.97 -14.22
CA ALA A 22 -19.56 3.64 -14.19
C ALA A 22 -19.27 3.12 -15.61
N ILE A 23 -20.22 3.26 -16.54
CA ILE A 23 -20.06 2.87 -17.94
C ILE A 23 -18.97 3.71 -18.62
N TYR A 24 -18.99 5.03 -18.41
CA TYR A 24 -17.97 5.94 -18.96
C TYR A 24 -16.55 5.57 -18.50
N LEU A 25 -16.38 5.31 -17.19
CA LEU A 25 -15.10 4.90 -16.62
C LEU A 25 -14.64 3.56 -17.20
N LEU A 26 -15.55 2.60 -17.33
CA LEU A 26 -15.23 1.25 -17.81
C LEU A 26 -14.73 1.23 -19.26
N PHE A 27 -15.29 2.06 -20.14
CA PHE A 27 -14.91 2.09 -21.55
C PHE A 27 -13.69 2.98 -21.85
N ASN A 28 -13.54 4.12 -21.17
CA ASN A 28 -12.44 5.06 -21.45
C ASN A 28 -11.13 4.71 -20.73
N PHE A 29 -11.19 4.17 -19.52
CA PHE A 29 -10.01 4.00 -18.67
C PHE A 29 -9.45 2.57 -18.66
N LEU A 30 -10.18 1.57 -19.17
CA LEU A 30 -9.71 0.17 -19.25
C LEU A 30 -9.65 -0.36 -20.69
N PRO A 31 -8.85 0.22 -21.59
CA PRO A 31 -8.84 -0.18 -23.01
C PRO A 31 -8.45 -1.65 -23.22
N THR A 32 -7.56 -2.20 -22.39
CA THR A 32 -6.98 -3.55 -22.55
C THR A 32 -7.77 -4.68 -21.86
N ILE A 33 -8.84 -4.39 -21.10
CA ILE A 33 -9.69 -5.47 -20.57
C ILE A 33 -10.36 -6.19 -21.74
N VAL A 34 -10.30 -7.53 -21.72
CA VAL A 34 -10.97 -8.40 -22.70
C VAL A 34 -12.44 -8.00 -22.81
N THR A 35 -12.92 -7.80 -24.04
CA THR A 35 -14.27 -7.30 -24.35
C THR A 35 -15.37 -8.04 -23.60
N VAL A 36 -15.18 -9.35 -23.35
CA VAL A 36 -16.08 -10.21 -22.58
C VAL A 36 -16.37 -9.66 -21.18
N TYR A 37 -15.36 -9.20 -20.43
CA TYR A 37 -15.56 -8.66 -19.09
C TYR A 37 -16.27 -7.30 -19.12
N LYS A 38 -15.98 -6.47 -20.13
CA LYS A 38 -16.69 -5.20 -20.32
C LYS A 38 -18.18 -5.45 -20.52
N VAL A 39 -18.52 -6.42 -21.36
CA VAL A 39 -19.91 -6.82 -21.62
C VAL A 39 -20.59 -7.31 -20.33
N ILE A 40 -19.94 -8.16 -19.53
CA ILE A 40 -20.49 -8.67 -18.26
C ILE A 40 -20.81 -7.53 -17.27
N PHE A 41 -19.89 -6.58 -17.06
CA PHE A 41 -20.12 -5.45 -16.18
C PHE A 41 -21.23 -4.53 -16.70
N THR A 42 -21.30 -4.30 -18.01
CA THR A 42 -22.33 -3.47 -18.63
C THR A 42 -23.72 -4.11 -18.50
N LEU A 43 -23.83 -5.44 -18.72
CA LEU A 43 -25.07 -6.19 -18.52
C LEU A 43 -25.53 -6.17 -17.06
N THR A 44 -24.59 -6.24 -16.12
CA THR A 44 -24.88 -6.16 -14.68
C THR A 44 -25.45 -4.77 -14.31
N ILE A 45 -24.85 -3.69 -14.83
CA ILE A 45 -25.34 -2.31 -14.61
C ILE A 45 -26.73 -2.12 -15.24
N ILE A 46 -26.95 -2.62 -16.46
CA ILE A 46 -28.25 -2.56 -17.14
C ILE A 46 -29.32 -3.32 -16.35
N GLY A 47 -28.98 -4.51 -15.82
CA GLY A 47 -29.89 -5.31 -15.00
C GLY A 47 -30.32 -4.58 -13.71
N ILE A 48 -29.39 -3.88 -13.05
CA ILE A 48 -29.70 -3.07 -11.86
C ILE A 48 -30.58 -1.87 -12.23
N CYS A 49 -30.32 -1.19 -13.35
CA CYS A 49 -31.17 -0.09 -13.82
C CYS A 49 -32.60 -0.55 -14.19
N PHE A 50 -32.74 -1.76 -14.75
CA PHE A 50 -34.06 -2.33 -15.07
C PHE A 50 -34.85 -2.68 -13.80
N LEU A 51 -34.15 -3.20 -12.79
CA LEU A 51 -34.73 -3.45 -11.46
C LEU A 51 -35.13 -2.13 -10.77
N ASP A 52 -34.33 -1.07 -10.88
CA ASP A 52 -34.66 0.26 -10.37
C ASP A 52 -35.93 0.83 -11.03
N ALA A 53 -36.06 0.70 -12.35
CA ALA A 53 -37.25 1.11 -13.08
C ALA A 53 -38.51 0.35 -12.62
N TYR A 54 -38.40 -0.97 -12.45
CA TYR A 54 -39.49 -1.82 -11.93
C TYR A 54 -39.90 -1.44 -10.50
N LEU A 55 -38.93 -1.16 -9.62
CA LEU A 55 -39.18 -0.79 -8.23
C LEU A 55 -39.81 0.60 -8.08
N VAL A 56 -39.49 1.53 -8.99
CA VAL A 56 -40.15 2.84 -9.08
C VAL A 56 -41.62 2.69 -9.50
N LEU A 57 -41.90 1.83 -10.49
CA LEU A 57 -43.27 1.48 -10.90
C LEU A 57 -44.06 0.78 -9.78
N SER A 58 -43.39 -0.06 -8.99
CA SER A 58 -43.97 -0.76 -7.82
C SER A 58 -44.09 0.12 -6.55
N ASN A 59 -43.61 1.36 -6.58
CA ASN A 59 -43.65 2.33 -5.48
C ASN A 59 -42.94 1.87 -4.18
N ASN A 60 -41.99 0.92 -4.29
CA ASN A 60 -41.31 0.24 -3.19
C ASN A 60 -39.98 0.91 -2.79
N THR A 61 -40.10 2.05 -2.11
CA THR A 61 -38.95 2.93 -1.75
C THR A 61 -37.87 2.32 -0.83
N LYS A 62 -38.14 1.23 -0.10
CA LYS A 62 -37.15 0.55 0.75
C LYS A 62 -36.11 -0.22 -0.08
N LEU A 63 -36.55 -0.90 -1.14
CA LEU A 63 -35.69 -1.70 -2.02
C LEU A 63 -34.81 -0.82 -2.92
N LEU A 64 -35.27 0.38 -3.26
CA LEU A 64 -34.51 1.39 -4.02
C LEU A 64 -33.22 1.83 -3.29
N LYS A 65 -33.22 1.83 -1.95
CA LYS A 65 -32.01 2.11 -1.16
C LYS A 65 -30.99 0.97 -1.25
N LEU A 66 -31.46 -0.27 -1.39
CA LEU A 66 -30.62 -1.46 -1.49
C LEU A 66 -29.91 -1.52 -2.85
N THR A 67 -30.63 -1.20 -3.92
CA THR A 67 -30.07 -1.13 -5.28
C THR A 67 -29.06 0.00 -5.42
N LYS A 68 -29.25 1.12 -4.71
CA LYS A 68 -28.26 2.22 -4.63
C LYS A 68 -26.93 1.77 -4.02
N ILE A 69 -26.99 1.00 -2.93
CA ILE A 69 -25.79 0.44 -2.28
C ILE A 69 -25.11 -0.54 -3.24
N ALA A 70 -25.86 -1.41 -3.91
CA ALA A 70 -25.31 -2.33 -4.91
C ALA A 70 -24.61 -1.60 -6.07
N LEU A 71 -25.23 -0.55 -6.62
CA LEU A 71 -24.67 0.27 -7.69
C LEU A 71 -23.38 1.00 -7.24
N SER A 72 -23.37 1.49 -5.99
CA SER A 72 -22.19 2.12 -5.39
C SER A 72 -21.03 1.13 -5.18
N ILE A 73 -21.33 -0.12 -4.82
CA ILE A 73 -20.32 -1.20 -4.69
C ILE A 73 -19.74 -1.54 -6.06
N VAL A 74 -20.58 -1.66 -7.10
CA VAL A 74 -20.13 -1.92 -8.47
C VAL A 74 -19.22 -0.80 -8.97
N LEU A 75 -19.59 0.47 -8.73
CA LEU A 75 -18.72 1.62 -9.05
C LEU A 75 -17.38 1.53 -8.31
N LEU A 76 -17.39 1.22 -7.01
CA LEU A 76 -16.17 1.06 -6.22
C LEU A 76 -15.27 -0.05 -6.77
N CYS A 77 -15.86 -1.20 -7.15
CA CYS A 77 -15.12 -2.29 -7.78
C CYS A 77 -14.48 -1.85 -9.10
N ILE A 78 -15.20 -1.13 -9.97
CA ILE A 78 -14.66 -0.59 -11.22
C ILE A 78 -13.50 0.36 -10.95
N VAL A 79 -13.63 1.26 -9.97
CA VAL A 79 -12.55 2.18 -9.56
C VAL A 79 -11.33 1.42 -9.05
N ILE A 80 -11.51 0.37 -8.25
CA ILE A 80 -10.41 -0.48 -7.76
C ILE A 80 -9.71 -1.17 -8.94
N VAL A 81 -10.46 -1.70 -9.90
CA VAL A 81 -9.88 -2.36 -11.10
C VAL A 81 -9.14 -1.34 -11.98
N ILE A 82 -9.64 -0.11 -12.12
CA ILE A 82 -8.93 0.99 -12.79
C ILE A 82 -7.63 1.30 -12.06
N LEU A 83 -7.68 1.42 -10.73
CA LEU A 83 -6.50 1.71 -9.93
C LEU A 83 -5.45 0.61 -10.10
N ILE A 84 -5.85 -0.66 -9.98
CA ILE A 84 -4.98 -1.81 -10.22
C ILE A 84 -4.42 -1.77 -11.64
N TYR A 85 -5.23 -1.49 -12.66
CA TYR A 85 -4.80 -1.43 -14.04
C TYR A 85 -3.75 -0.33 -14.28
N TYR A 86 -3.99 0.90 -13.83
CA TYR A 86 -3.04 2.00 -14.03
C TYR A 86 -1.80 1.86 -13.15
N ILE A 87 -1.92 1.32 -11.94
CA ILE A 87 -0.77 0.95 -11.10
C ILE A 87 0.05 -0.12 -11.82
N THR A 88 -0.57 -1.20 -12.30
CA THR A 88 0.11 -2.27 -13.05
C THR A 88 0.75 -1.73 -14.33
N LYS A 89 0.05 -0.88 -15.10
CA LYS A 89 0.59 -0.25 -16.32
C LYS A 89 1.75 0.68 -16.01
N PHE A 90 1.68 1.45 -14.93
CA PHE A 90 2.79 2.28 -14.46
C PHE A 90 3.98 1.40 -14.01
N LEU A 91 3.73 0.30 -13.29
CA LEU A 91 4.74 -0.69 -12.93
C LEU A 91 5.37 -1.39 -14.15
N VAL A 92 4.60 -1.64 -15.21
CA VAL A 92 5.04 -2.25 -16.48
C VAL A 92 5.72 -1.22 -17.42
N PHE A 93 5.52 0.07 -17.19
CA PHE A 93 6.23 1.13 -17.92
C PHE A 93 7.52 1.55 -17.19
N ALA A 94 7.48 1.55 -15.86
CA ALA A 94 8.63 1.60 -14.97
C ALA A 94 9.33 0.23 -14.82
N ASP A 95 8.89 -0.77 -15.59
CA ASP A 95 9.31 -2.16 -15.51
C ASP A 95 10.82 -2.28 -15.57
N MET A 96 11.32 -3.42 -15.11
CA MET A 96 12.72 -3.78 -15.12
C MET A 96 13.45 -3.24 -16.35
N TYR A 97 12.91 -3.42 -17.55
CA TYR A 97 13.49 -2.91 -18.79
C TYR A 97 13.82 -1.42 -18.84
N GLY A 98 13.04 -0.51 -18.26
CA GLY A 98 13.34 0.93 -18.31
C GLY A 98 14.56 1.30 -17.47
N ILE A 99 14.55 0.89 -16.20
CA ILE A 99 15.66 1.14 -15.27
C ILE A 99 16.87 0.28 -15.66
N GLU A 100 16.66 -0.99 -15.99
CA GLU A 100 17.68 -1.93 -16.43
C GLU A 100 18.37 -1.44 -17.70
N GLN A 101 17.62 -0.99 -18.73
CA GLN A 101 18.22 -0.44 -19.95
C GLN A 101 19.01 0.84 -19.68
N ILE A 102 18.48 1.80 -18.90
CA ILE A 102 19.23 3.01 -18.55
C ILE A 102 20.55 2.67 -17.86
N LEU A 103 20.54 1.68 -16.97
CA LEU A 103 21.74 1.21 -16.26
C LEU A 103 22.69 0.41 -17.18
N ILE A 104 22.17 -0.39 -18.11
CA ILE A 104 22.95 -1.13 -19.11
C ILE A 104 23.64 -0.18 -20.09
N ASP A 105 22.90 0.82 -20.60
CA ASP A 105 23.40 1.85 -21.52
C ASP A 105 24.51 2.68 -20.88
N HIS A 106 24.45 2.86 -19.54
CA HIS A 106 25.39 3.66 -18.77
C HIS A 106 26.20 2.83 -17.75
N LYS A 107 26.67 1.63 -18.13
CA LYS A 107 27.41 0.70 -17.25
C LYS A 107 28.50 1.34 -16.38
N SER A 108 29.28 2.29 -16.92
CA SER A 108 30.35 2.96 -16.17
C SER A 108 29.85 3.80 -14.99
N ILE A 109 28.62 4.30 -15.04
CA ILE A 109 28.01 5.18 -14.03
C ILE A 109 26.80 4.50 -13.35
N ALA A 110 26.46 3.27 -13.75
CA ALA A 110 25.27 2.54 -13.30
C ALA A 110 25.11 2.51 -11.77
N LYS A 111 26.19 2.32 -11.00
CA LYS A 111 26.16 2.35 -9.53
C LYS A 111 25.67 3.69 -8.98
N LEU A 112 26.24 4.78 -9.48
CA LEU A 112 25.90 6.15 -9.08
C LEU A 112 24.48 6.51 -9.53
N LEU A 113 24.10 6.08 -10.73
CA LEU A 113 22.79 6.36 -11.31
C LEU A 113 21.68 5.62 -10.54
N PHE A 114 21.90 4.33 -10.24
CA PHE A 114 21.01 3.54 -9.40
C PHE A 114 20.90 4.10 -7.97
N PHE A 115 22.02 4.45 -7.34
CA PHE A 115 22.02 5.13 -6.05
C PHE A 115 21.20 6.43 -6.09
N SER A 116 21.35 7.23 -7.15
CA SER A 116 20.62 8.50 -7.31
C SER A 116 19.12 8.27 -7.47
N ILE A 117 18.71 7.23 -8.20
CA ILE A 117 17.30 6.83 -8.30
C ILE A 117 16.74 6.49 -6.91
N CYS A 118 17.42 5.61 -6.16
CA CYS A 118 16.99 5.21 -4.82
C CYS A 118 17.01 6.37 -3.81
N PHE A 119 17.95 7.30 -3.94
CA PHE A 119 17.99 8.52 -3.15
C PHE A 119 16.80 9.45 -3.41
N LEU A 120 16.41 9.61 -4.68
CA LEU A 120 15.32 10.50 -5.07
C LEU A 120 13.92 9.89 -4.87
N GLN A 121 13.82 8.55 -4.76
CA GLN A 121 12.57 7.83 -4.48
C GLN A 121 11.75 8.45 -3.34
N PRO A 122 12.24 8.45 -2.09
CA PRO A 122 11.46 8.94 -0.96
C PRO A 122 11.24 10.47 -0.97
N ILE A 123 11.86 11.22 -1.89
CA ILE A 123 11.82 12.68 -1.94
C ILE A 123 10.83 13.18 -3.00
N ILE A 124 11.02 12.75 -4.25
CA ILE A 124 10.29 13.28 -5.41
C ILE A 124 9.87 12.24 -6.45
N LEU A 125 10.47 11.04 -6.45
CA LEU A 125 10.19 10.02 -7.46
C LEU A 125 9.20 8.99 -6.89
N PRO A 126 7.93 8.96 -7.34
CA PRO A 126 6.96 7.98 -6.88
C PRO A 126 7.20 6.61 -7.54
N LEU A 127 8.41 6.08 -7.42
CA LEU A 127 8.79 4.77 -7.94
C LEU A 127 8.65 3.74 -6.81
N PRO A 128 7.92 2.63 -7.01
CA PRO A 128 7.83 1.56 -6.03
C PRO A 128 9.20 0.90 -5.81
N GLU A 129 9.64 0.79 -4.56
CA GLU A 129 10.91 0.11 -4.22
C GLU A 129 10.91 -1.37 -4.67
N ALA A 130 9.73 -2.00 -4.69
CA ALA A 130 9.52 -3.35 -5.20
C ALA A 130 9.82 -3.53 -6.71
N VAL A 131 9.92 -2.44 -7.47
CA VAL A 131 10.31 -2.46 -8.89
C VAL A 131 11.76 -2.01 -9.07
N THR A 132 12.16 -0.92 -8.41
CA THR A 132 13.49 -0.33 -8.63
C THR A 132 14.62 -1.22 -8.15
N LEU A 133 14.50 -1.85 -6.99
CA LEU A 133 15.58 -2.66 -6.42
C LEU A 133 15.82 -3.95 -7.20
N PRO A 134 14.79 -4.74 -7.57
CA PRO A 134 14.98 -5.88 -8.44
C PRO A 134 15.57 -5.48 -9.81
N ALA A 135 15.12 -4.39 -10.41
CA ALA A 135 15.64 -3.91 -11.70
C ALA A 135 17.12 -3.53 -11.62
N GLY A 136 17.51 -2.77 -10.58
CA GLY A 136 18.91 -2.40 -10.37
C GLY A 136 19.79 -3.58 -10.01
N SER A 137 19.28 -4.53 -9.21
CA SER A 137 20.04 -5.73 -8.83
C SER A 137 20.22 -6.72 -9.98
N ALA A 138 19.33 -6.71 -10.98
CA ALA A 138 19.51 -7.49 -12.20
C ALA A 138 20.75 -7.04 -13.00
N VAL A 139 21.06 -5.73 -13.02
CA VAL A 139 22.24 -5.17 -13.73
C VAL A 139 23.50 -5.19 -12.88
N LEU A 140 23.41 -4.72 -11.63
CA LEU A 140 24.55 -4.52 -10.73
C LEU A 140 24.94 -5.79 -9.96
N GLY A 141 24.05 -6.78 -9.92
CA GLY A 141 24.15 -7.95 -9.05
C GLY A 141 23.47 -7.71 -7.69
N SER A 142 23.05 -8.81 -7.04
CA SER A 142 22.25 -8.73 -5.80
C SER A 142 22.95 -8.01 -4.65
N PHE A 143 24.26 -8.20 -4.47
CA PHE A 143 24.98 -7.54 -3.39
C PHE A 143 25.12 -6.04 -3.63
N GLU A 144 25.57 -5.63 -4.82
CA GLU A 144 25.73 -4.21 -5.14
C GLU A 144 24.37 -3.49 -5.24
N GLY A 145 23.35 -4.15 -5.79
CA GLY A 145 21.97 -3.65 -5.78
C GLY A 145 21.43 -3.47 -4.37
N ALA A 146 21.69 -4.41 -3.46
CA ALA A 146 21.32 -4.26 -2.05
C ALA A 146 22.06 -3.09 -1.40
N LEU A 147 23.37 -2.98 -1.61
CA LEU A 147 24.21 -1.97 -0.98
C LEU A 147 23.87 -0.55 -1.45
N PHE A 148 23.88 -0.31 -2.77
CA PHE A 148 23.60 1.03 -3.33
C PHE A 148 22.13 1.41 -3.18
N GLY A 149 21.21 0.44 -3.28
CA GLY A 149 19.78 0.66 -3.03
C GLY A 149 19.53 1.04 -1.57
N PHE A 150 20.11 0.30 -0.62
CA PHE A 150 20.03 0.60 0.81
C PHE A 150 20.58 1.99 1.14
N LEU A 151 21.80 2.30 0.70
CA LEU A 151 22.44 3.58 0.98
C LEU A 151 21.65 4.75 0.36
N GLY A 152 21.19 4.59 -0.88
CA GLY A 152 20.36 5.58 -1.57
C GLY A 152 19.06 5.82 -0.81
N SER A 153 18.28 4.77 -0.56
CA SER A 153 17.00 4.86 0.15
C SER A 153 17.17 5.48 1.54
N VAL A 154 18.15 5.04 2.33
CA VAL A 154 18.41 5.58 3.68
C VAL A 154 18.73 7.08 3.63
N LEU A 155 19.60 7.51 2.72
CA LEU A 155 19.94 8.92 2.58
C LEU A 155 18.75 9.75 2.12
N GLY A 156 17.95 9.22 1.19
CA GLY A 156 16.72 9.87 0.73
C GLY A 156 15.71 10.05 1.86
N ILE A 157 15.52 9.02 2.68
CA ILE A 157 14.63 9.01 3.86
C ILE A 157 15.10 10.02 4.91
N ILE A 158 16.41 10.10 5.17
CA ILE A 158 16.99 11.12 6.07
C ILE A 158 16.65 12.53 5.57
N VAL A 159 16.89 12.79 4.28
CA VAL A 159 16.61 14.10 3.67
C VAL A 159 15.12 14.42 3.75
N MET A 160 14.25 13.47 3.38
CA MET A 160 12.81 13.68 3.42
C MET A 160 12.29 13.93 4.84
N TYR A 161 12.82 13.22 5.83
CA TYR A 161 12.51 13.45 7.24
C TYR A 161 12.85 14.89 7.68
N PHE A 162 14.03 15.41 7.30
CA PHE A 162 14.41 16.78 7.64
C PHE A 162 13.59 17.83 6.86
N ILE A 163 13.30 17.58 5.59
CA ILE A 163 12.39 18.41 4.79
C ILE A 163 11.03 18.49 5.48
N ALA A 164 10.47 17.35 5.90
CA ALA A 164 9.19 17.30 6.60
C ALA A 164 9.26 17.95 7.99
N ARG A 165 10.36 17.78 8.72
CA ARG A 165 10.55 18.39 10.05
C ARG A 165 10.64 19.91 9.98
N ILE A 166 11.41 20.45 9.04
CA ILE A 166 11.61 21.89 8.89
C ILE A 166 10.42 22.54 8.15
N GLY A 167 9.99 21.94 7.04
CA GLY A 167 8.92 22.44 6.18
C GLY A 167 7.53 22.24 6.79
N GLY A 168 7.26 21.09 7.40
CA GLY A 168 6.00 20.78 8.06
C GLY A 168 5.71 21.72 9.23
N LEU A 169 6.73 22.09 10.02
CA LEU A 169 6.58 23.10 11.08
C LEU A 169 6.13 24.47 10.53
N LYS A 170 6.67 24.91 9.39
CA LYS A 170 6.28 26.18 8.74
C LYS A 170 4.85 26.12 8.17
N LEU A 171 4.43 24.95 7.69
CA LEU A 171 3.09 24.75 7.12
C LEU A 171 2.02 24.67 8.22
N VAL A 172 2.29 23.91 9.29
CA VAL A 172 1.38 23.74 10.43
C VAL A 172 1.27 25.02 11.25
N SER A 173 2.36 25.78 11.44
CA SER A 173 2.32 27.08 12.14
C SER A 173 1.55 28.17 11.38
N LYS A 174 1.45 28.09 10.05
CA LYS A 174 0.58 28.98 9.26
C LYS A 174 -0.91 28.61 9.32
N LEU A 175 -1.22 27.32 9.56
CA LEU A 175 -2.59 26.80 9.54
C LEU A 175 -3.24 26.74 10.93
N ILE A 176 -2.45 26.71 12.02
CA ILE A 176 -2.93 26.46 13.38
C ILE A 176 -2.44 27.56 14.34
N LYS A 177 -3.36 28.17 15.11
CA LYS A 177 -3.05 29.17 16.16
C LYS A 177 -2.07 28.59 17.19
N GLU A 178 -1.08 29.39 17.62
CA GLU A 178 0.07 28.95 18.46
C GLU A 178 -0.29 28.12 19.70
N LYS A 179 -1.43 28.39 20.34
CA LYS A 179 -1.88 27.69 21.54
C LYS A 179 -2.18 26.20 21.29
N HIS A 180 -2.72 25.87 20.12
CA HIS A 180 -2.97 24.48 19.71
C HIS A 180 -1.69 23.79 19.22
N LEU A 181 -0.74 24.57 18.70
CA LEU A 181 0.56 24.05 18.26
C LEU A 181 1.37 23.48 19.43
N LYS A 182 1.37 24.16 20.60
CA LYS A 182 2.02 23.65 21.82
C LYS A 182 1.36 22.37 22.34
N SER A 183 0.03 22.34 22.43
CA SER A 183 -0.72 21.17 22.89
C SER A 183 -0.55 19.96 21.95
N TYR A 184 -0.49 20.18 20.64
CA TYR A 184 -0.20 19.13 19.66
C TYR A 184 1.24 18.60 19.80
N GLN A 185 2.23 19.48 19.99
CA GLN A 185 3.62 19.06 20.21
C GLN A 185 3.78 18.26 21.51
N GLU A 186 3.08 18.63 22.57
CA GLU A 186 3.04 17.87 23.83
C GLU A 186 2.37 16.50 23.65
N TYR A 187 1.24 16.42 22.94
CA TYR A 187 0.55 15.16 22.64
C TYR A 187 1.43 14.20 21.83
N VAL A 188 2.09 14.73 20.81
CA VAL A 188 2.97 13.94 19.94
C VAL A 188 4.23 13.50 20.69
N SER A 189 4.79 14.33 21.57
CA SER A 189 5.92 13.94 22.41
C SER A 189 5.56 12.82 23.40
N LYS A 190 4.32 12.81 23.92
CA LYS A 190 3.80 11.74 24.79
C LYS A 190 3.52 10.45 24.04
N ASN A 191 3.10 10.54 22.78
CA ASN A 191 2.65 9.40 21.97
C ASN A 191 3.66 8.99 20.88
N GLU A 192 4.91 9.46 20.95
CA GLU A 192 6.00 9.14 20.03
C GLU A 192 6.10 7.63 19.76
N THR A 193 6.04 6.82 20.82
CA THR A 193 6.10 5.37 20.75
C THR A 193 4.88 4.77 20.05
N ILE A 194 3.68 5.32 20.25
CA ILE A 194 2.44 4.84 19.63
C ILE A 194 2.45 5.18 18.12
N ILE A 195 2.92 6.37 17.74
CA ILE A 195 3.06 6.79 16.34
C ILE A 195 4.09 5.90 15.61
N LEU A 196 5.24 5.66 16.24
CA LEU A 196 6.27 4.73 15.74
C LEU A 196 5.74 3.29 15.61
N THR A 197 4.95 2.82 16.57
CA THR A 197 4.34 1.49 16.55
C THR A 197 3.25 1.39 15.47
N LEU A 198 2.43 2.42 15.28
CA LEU A 198 1.43 2.47 14.19
C LEU A 198 2.07 2.47 12.80
N MET A 199 3.24 3.09 12.63
CA MET A 199 4.02 3.02 11.39
C MET A 199 4.52 1.60 11.09
N PHE A 200 4.78 0.78 12.11
CA PHE A 200 5.23 -0.61 11.95
C PHE A 200 4.08 -1.62 11.87
N ILE A 201 2.98 -1.39 12.58
CA ILE A 201 1.78 -2.24 12.56
C ILE A 201 1.05 -2.14 11.22
N ILE A 202 1.23 -1.05 10.48
CA ILE A 202 0.69 -0.88 9.13
C ILE A 202 1.85 -0.96 8.12
N PRO A 203 2.35 -2.18 7.80
CA PRO A 203 3.40 -2.40 6.79
C PRO A 203 2.92 -2.12 5.35
N ILE A 204 1.77 -1.46 5.20
CA ILE A 204 1.12 -1.11 3.92
C ILE A 204 1.42 0.35 3.56
N LEU A 205 1.84 1.19 4.52
CA LEU A 205 2.09 2.60 4.26
C LEU A 205 3.39 2.78 3.46
N PRO A 206 3.34 3.53 2.34
CA PRO A 206 4.53 3.94 1.61
C PRO A 206 5.53 4.67 2.52
N ASP A 207 6.83 4.45 2.30
CA ASP A 207 7.90 5.02 3.12
C ASP A 207 7.85 6.55 3.17
N GLU A 208 7.36 7.19 2.11
CA GLU A 208 7.20 8.65 2.02
C GLU A 208 6.23 9.16 3.10
N ILE A 209 5.12 8.45 3.31
CA ILE A 209 4.10 8.81 4.30
C ILE A 209 4.68 8.66 5.70
N ILE A 210 5.48 7.61 5.91
CA ILE A 210 6.15 7.33 7.17
C ILE A 210 7.16 8.45 7.47
N CYS A 211 8.06 8.77 6.54
CA CYS A 211 9.08 9.81 6.71
C CYS A 211 8.48 11.19 7.00
N VAL A 212 7.42 11.55 6.27
CA VAL A 212 6.70 12.81 6.46
C VAL A 212 6.00 12.85 7.81
N GLY A 213 5.29 11.78 8.17
CA GLY A 213 4.59 11.67 9.45
C GLY A 213 5.55 11.79 10.63
N ALA A 214 6.70 11.10 10.59
CA ALA A 214 7.72 11.17 11.63
C ALA A 214 8.37 12.56 11.73
N GLY A 215 8.62 13.22 10.59
CA GLY A 215 9.20 14.57 10.53
C GLY A 215 8.26 15.62 11.13
N ILE A 216 6.99 15.64 10.70
CA ILE A 216 5.96 16.57 11.21
C ILE A 216 5.71 16.32 12.70
N SER A 217 5.68 15.05 13.10
CA SER A 217 5.48 14.62 14.49
C SER A 217 6.72 14.78 15.38
N LYS A 218 7.78 15.46 14.92
CA LYS A 218 8.99 15.72 15.72
C LYS A 218 9.63 14.49 16.38
N VAL A 219 9.37 13.28 15.89
CA VAL A 219 9.94 12.02 16.40
C VAL A 219 11.46 12.17 16.48
N SER A 220 12.12 11.64 17.51
CA SER A 220 13.57 11.81 17.65
C SER A 220 14.33 11.21 16.46
N PHE A 221 15.23 11.98 15.84
CA PHE A 221 15.98 11.53 14.65
C PHE A 221 16.72 10.21 14.90
N LYS A 222 17.32 10.04 16.09
CA LYS A 222 18.04 8.82 16.49
C LYS A 222 17.13 7.58 16.46
N ARG A 223 15.92 7.67 17.01
CA ARG A 223 14.98 6.53 17.00
C ARG A 223 14.48 6.26 15.60
N PHE A 224 14.08 7.31 14.87
CA PHE A 224 13.65 7.21 13.49
C PHE A 224 14.70 6.52 12.61
N ILE A 225 15.95 6.99 12.65
CA ILE A 225 17.00 6.47 11.77
C ILE A 225 17.41 5.05 12.14
N PHE A 226 17.48 4.71 13.44
CA PHE A 226 17.79 3.34 13.86
C PHE A 226 16.78 2.34 13.32
N ILE A 227 15.51 2.71 13.41
CA ILE A 227 14.40 1.89 12.95
C ILE A 227 14.36 1.82 11.41
N ALA A 228 14.52 2.97 10.73
CA ALA A 228 14.55 3.04 9.27
C ALA A 228 15.72 2.24 8.69
N LEU A 229 16.91 2.29 9.31
CA LEU A 229 18.07 1.49 8.93
C LEU A 229 17.77 0.00 9.00
N LEU A 230 17.16 -0.47 10.10
CA LEU A 230 16.88 -1.89 10.28
C LEU A 230 15.83 -2.38 9.26
N ALA A 231 14.76 -1.60 9.07
CA ALA A 231 13.73 -1.92 8.09
C ALA A 231 14.30 -1.93 6.66
N LYS A 232 15.04 -0.89 6.28
CA LYS A 232 15.62 -0.77 4.94
C LYS A 232 16.68 -1.81 4.68
N LEU A 233 17.48 -2.20 5.68
CA LEU A 233 18.45 -3.26 5.50
C LEU A 233 17.76 -4.57 5.13
N VAL A 234 16.67 -4.92 5.81
CA VAL A 234 15.88 -6.12 5.54
C VAL A 234 15.19 -6.02 4.18
N THR A 235 14.44 -4.94 3.94
CA THR A 235 13.66 -4.76 2.70
C THR A 235 14.56 -4.66 1.48
N SER A 236 15.63 -3.85 1.53
CA SER A 236 16.53 -3.68 0.40
C SER A 236 17.31 -4.96 0.08
N SER A 237 17.73 -5.71 1.10
CA SER A 237 18.37 -7.01 0.89
C SER A 237 17.38 -8.02 0.30
N LEU A 238 16.17 -8.11 0.84
CA LEU A 238 15.15 -9.05 0.36
C LEU A 238 14.81 -8.80 -1.11
N LEU A 239 14.57 -7.54 -1.48
CA LEU A 239 14.22 -7.15 -2.84
C LEU A 239 15.40 -7.32 -3.81
N ALA A 240 16.62 -6.93 -3.43
CA ALA A 240 17.78 -7.07 -4.31
C ALA A 240 18.16 -8.54 -4.55
N TYR A 241 18.01 -9.41 -3.55
CA TYR A 241 18.22 -10.85 -3.68
C TYR A 241 17.02 -11.59 -4.28
N SER A 242 15.85 -10.96 -4.41
CA SER A 242 14.66 -11.60 -4.98
C SER A 242 14.90 -12.10 -6.41
N VAL A 243 15.67 -11.38 -7.23
CA VAL A 243 16.03 -11.77 -8.61
C VAL A 243 16.97 -12.98 -8.60
N TYR A 244 17.96 -12.97 -7.71
CA TYR A 244 18.88 -14.10 -7.56
C TYR A 244 18.16 -15.34 -7.01
N LEU A 245 17.28 -15.16 -6.02
CA LEU A 245 16.40 -16.21 -5.52
C LEU A 245 15.48 -16.72 -6.63
N ALA A 246 14.86 -15.84 -7.41
CA ALA A 246 14.01 -16.24 -8.54
C ALA A 246 14.79 -17.04 -9.58
N LYS A 247 16.04 -16.67 -9.86
CA LYS A 247 16.95 -17.42 -10.75
C LYS A 247 17.42 -18.76 -10.14
N LEU A 248 17.61 -18.79 -8.82
CA LEU A 248 17.85 -20.03 -8.07
C LEU A 248 16.60 -20.90 -7.94
N PHE A 249 15.41 -20.32 -8.03
CA PHE A 249 14.10 -20.98 -7.96
C PHE A 249 13.45 -21.23 -9.33
N SER A 250 14.09 -20.81 -10.44
CA SER A 250 13.86 -21.38 -11.79
C SER A 250 14.37 -22.83 -11.89
N LEU A 251 13.98 -23.58 -10.87
CA LEU A 251 14.06 -25.00 -10.67
C LEU A 251 12.75 -25.60 -11.19
N SER A 252 12.76 -26.87 -11.62
CA SER A 252 11.56 -27.50 -12.17
C SER A 252 10.39 -27.45 -11.17
N THR A 253 9.16 -27.53 -11.67
CA THR A 253 7.90 -27.50 -10.87
C THR A 253 7.95 -28.35 -9.59
N THR A 254 8.68 -29.46 -9.59
CA THR A 254 8.93 -30.35 -8.45
C THR A 254 9.70 -29.70 -7.29
N GLN A 255 10.69 -28.84 -7.54
CA GLN A 255 11.51 -28.21 -6.51
C GLN A 255 10.80 -27.02 -5.83
N LEU A 256 9.93 -26.31 -6.57
CA LEU A 256 9.06 -25.28 -6.01
C LEU A 256 8.05 -25.86 -5.00
N VAL A 257 7.45 -27.02 -5.31
CA VAL A 257 6.53 -27.73 -4.42
C VAL A 257 7.21 -28.17 -3.13
N ILE A 258 8.48 -28.58 -3.19
CA ILE A 258 9.26 -28.98 -2.01
C ILE A 258 9.57 -27.75 -1.14
N ALA A 259 10.01 -26.64 -1.75
CA ALA A 259 10.33 -25.41 -1.01
C ALA A 259 9.11 -24.81 -0.30
N SER A 260 7.95 -24.76 -0.98
CA SER A 260 6.70 -24.29 -0.35
C SER A 260 6.24 -25.20 0.79
N SER A 261 6.45 -26.51 0.66
CA SER A 261 6.10 -27.49 1.71
C SER A 261 6.99 -27.34 2.95
N ILE A 262 8.28 -27.04 2.77
CA ILE A 262 9.23 -26.80 3.87
C ILE A 262 8.85 -25.51 4.61
N ILE A 263 8.54 -24.42 3.90
CA ILE A 263 8.14 -23.15 4.52
C ILE A 263 6.86 -23.31 5.35
N VAL A 264 5.84 -24.01 4.82
CA VAL A 264 4.60 -24.28 5.55
C VAL A 264 4.86 -25.13 6.79
N THR A 265 5.77 -26.10 6.71
CA THR A 265 6.13 -26.97 7.84
C THR A 265 6.90 -26.21 8.92
N ILE A 266 7.81 -25.30 8.54
CA ILE A 266 8.53 -24.43 9.48
C ILE A 266 7.57 -23.48 10.19
N ILE A 267 6.64 -22.86 9.46
CA ILE A 267 5.60 -21.98 10.04
C ILE A 267 4.71 -22.78 11.00
N PHE A 268 4.32 -24.00 10.64
CA PHE A 268 3.51 -24.88 11.49
C PHE A 268 4.25 -25.28 12.78
N LEU A 269 5.54 -25.64 12.68
CA LEU A 269 6.39 -25.97 13.82
C LEU A 269 6.62 -24.77 14.75
N LEU A 270 6.87 -23.59 14.19
CA LEU A 270 6.95 -22.33 14.95
C LEU A 270 5.63 -22.02 15.66
N SER A 271 4.49 -22.23 14.99
CA SER A 271 3.18 -21.99 15.58
C SER A 271 2.88 -22.94 16.75
N ILE A 272 3.33 -24.21 16.68
CA ILE A 272 3.25 -25.17 17.79
C ILE A 272 4.19 -24.76 18.93
N PHE A 273 5.41 -24.34 18.62
CA PHE A 273 6.41 -23.94 19.60
C PHE A 273 5.96 -22.70 20.40
N ILE A 274 5.45 -21.68 19.72
CA ILE A 274 4.88 -20.48 20.36
C ILE A 274 3.68 -20.84 21.24
N LYS A 275 2.78 -21.71 20.76
CA LYS A 275 1.63 -22.18 21.56
C LYS A 275 2.07 -22.94 22.82
N LYS A 276 3.17 -23.69 22.74
CA LYS A 276 3.77 -24.42 23.88
C LYS A 276 4.42 -23.47 24.89
N LEU A 277 5.09 -22.41 24.42
CA LEU A 277 5.66 -21.36 25.27
C LEU A 277 4.57 -20.54 25.98
N LEU A 278 3.51 -20.15 25.27
CA LEU A 278 2.37 -19.42 25.84
C LEU A 278 1.61 -20.26 26.87
N LYS A 279 1.41 -21.56 26.61
CA LYS A 279 0.78 -22.45 27.58
C LYS A 279 1.63 -22.63 28.85
N LYS A 280 2.96 -22.71 28.71
CA LYS A 280 3.87 -22.80 29.86
C LYS A 280 3.83 -21.53 30.73
N SER A 281 3.84 -20.35 30.09
CA SER A 281 3.74 -19.05 30.77
C SER A 281 2.42 -18.89 31.53
N ASN A 282 1.28 -19.20 30.90
CA ASN A 282 -0.04 -19.12 31.56
C ASN A 282 -0.21 -20.14 32.68
N SER A 283 0.51 -21.26 32.64
CA SER A 283 0.50 -22.25 33.73
C SER A 283 1.20 -21.67 34.95
N GLU A 284 2.42 -21.14 34.77
CA GLU A 284 3.24 -20.55 35.83
C GLU A 284 2.54 -19.33 36.49
N GLU A 285 1.83 -18.50 35.73
CA GLU A 285 1.05 -17.36 36.25
C GLU A 285 -0.13 -17.80 37.15
N VAL A 286 -0.87 -18.84 36.75
CA VAL A 286 -2.02 -19.36 37.52
C VAL A 286 -1.57 -20.02 38.83
N TYR A 287 -0.42 -20.70 38.84
CA TYR A 287 0.16 -21.26 40.07
C TYR A 287 0.55 -20.15 41.07
N MET A 288 1.13 -19.04 40.60
CA MET A 288 1.55 -17.93 41.47
C MET A 288 0.37 -17.14 42.06
N THR A 289 -0.76 -17.04 41.36
CA THR A 289 -1.99 -16.40 41.90
C THR A 289 -2.72 -17.29 42.91
N SER A 290 -2.57 -18.61 42.83
CA SER A 290 -3.26 -19.57 43.73
C SER A 290 -2.58 -19.79 45.09
N GLN A 291 -1.38 -19.24 45.30
CA GLN A 291 -0.65 -19.27 46.58
C GLN A 291 -0.62 -17.92 47.30
N GLY A 292 -1.27 -16.89 46.72
CA GLY A 292 -1.32 -15.52 47.25
C GLY A 292 -2.64 -15.13 47.92
N ASP A 293 -3.63 -16.04 47.96
CA ASP A 293 -4.91 -15.89 48.67
C ASP A 293 -4.98 -16.84 49.89
#